data_AF-A0A932EYC1-F1
#
_entry.id   AF-A0A932EYC1-F1
#
_cell.length_a   1.000
_cell.length_b   1.000
_cell.length_c   1.000
_cell.angle_alpha   90.00
_cell.angle_beta   90.00
_cell.angle_gamma   90.00
#
_symmetry.space_group_name_H-M   'P 1'
#
loop_
_entity.id
_entity.type
_entity.pdbx_description
1 polymer ?
#
loop_
_entity_poly.entity_id
_entity_poly.type
_entity_poly.pdbx_seq_one_letter_code
_entity_poly.pdbx_strand_id
1 'polypeptide(L)'
;MPDDTPSPEAAVRLYLLYLQDPTSLVDKSAVEAAQREVDAASDPIDKLKALAALERAKRTDAGELRAAFIGMAKQYAEAEGIPVSAFLELGVAEDVLADAGWDVGRARRRSRRGSPAPSSNGHGRRSRAPRVSIADVKEAAMAIDGPFTLNDVAERAGGGSPATVRKAVEELVDSGRVVRLGPAPGHHGPGRAPTRYARA
;
A
#
# COMPACT_ATOMS: atom_id res chain seq x y z
N MET A 1 -38.04 -14.36 13.47
CA MET A 1 -36.84 -14.30 12.62
C MET A 1 -36.00 -13.15 13.16
N PRO A 2 -35.12 -13.38 14.15
CA PRO A 2 -34.15 -12.36 14.51
C PRO A 2 -33.19 -12.19 13.32
N ASP A 3 -32.95 -10.95 12.90
CA ASP A 3 -31.98 -10.64 11.86
C ASP A 3 -30.60 -11.21 12.24
N ASP A 4 -30.18 -12.29 11.58
CA ASP A 4 -28.81 -12.87 11.64
C ASP A 4 -27.77 -11.95 11.00
N THR A 5 -27.97 -10.63 11.08
CA THR A 5 -26.96 -9.67 10.67
C THR A 5 -26.01 -9.52 11.86
N PRO A 6 -24.72 -9.91 11.74
CA PRO A 6 -23.79 -9.76 12.84
C PRO A 6 -23.74 -8.29 13.26
N SER A 7 -23.88 -8.03 14.56
CA SER A 7 -23.71 -6.68 15.11
C SER A 7 -22.31 -6.15 14.74
N PRO A 8 -22.14 -4.83 14.52
CA PRO A 8 -20.82 -4.25 14.27
C PRO A 8 -19.77 -4.64 15.31
N GLU A 9 -20.17 -4.73 16.57
CA GLU A 9 -19.31 -5.23 17.66
C GLU A 9 -18.92 -6.70 17.45
N ALA A 10 -19.87 -7.55 17.03
CA ALA A 10 -19.63 -8.97 16.80
C ALA A 10 -18.63 -9.19 15.66
N ALA A 11 -18.74 -8.43 14.56
CA ALA A 11 -17.79 -8.49 13.45
C ALA A 11 -16.37 -8.06 13.88
N VAL A 12 -16.26 -6.98 14.67
CA VAL A 12 -14.97 -6.53 15.22
C VAL A 12 -14.38 -7.56 16.16
N ARG A 13 -15.18 -8.10 17.08
CA ARG A 13 -14.75 -9.07 18.07
C ARG A 13 -14.28 -10.38 17.44
N LEU A 14 -15.02 -10.90 16.45
CA LEU A 14 -14.66 -12.12 15.73
C LEU A 14 -13.34 -11.95 14.97
N TYR A 15 -13.15 -10.82 14.30
CA TYR A 15 -11.91 -10.56 13.58
C TYR A 15 -10.71 -10.37 14.52
N LEU A 16 -10.88 -9.68 15.65
CA LEU A 16 -9.82 -9.56 16.66
C LEU A 16 -9.49 -10.92 17.30
N LEU A 17 -10.50 -11.75 17.55
CA LEU A 17 -10.32 -13.11 18.04
C LEU A 17 -9.57 -13.97 17.02
N TYR A 18 -9.88 -13.84 15.73
CA TYR A 18 -9.15 -14.50 14.64
C TYR A 18 -7.66 -14.11 14.63
N LEU A 19 -7.33 -12.84 14.86
CA LEU A 19 -5.94 -12.39 14.92
C LEU A 19 -5.17 -12.96 16.12
N GLN A 20 -5.86 -13.17 17.25
CA GLN A 20 -5.26 -13.75 18.45
C GLN A 20 -5.12 -15.27 18.37
N ASP A 21 -6.18 -15.95 17.94
CA ASP A 21 -6.24 -17.39 17.80
C ASP A 21 -7.16 -17.79 16.62
N PRO A 22 -6.58 -18.04 15.43
CA PRO A 22 -7.34 -18.50 14.28
C PRO A 22 -8.06 -19.84 14.53
N THR A 23 -7.50 -20.69 15.39
CA THR A 23 -8.05 -22.04 15.62
C THR A 23 -9.29 -22.04 16.51
N SER A 24 -9.49 -20.97 17.28
CA SER A 24 -10.67 -20.78 18.14
C SER A 24 -11.97 -20.65 17.35
N LEU A 25 -11.88 -20.13 16.12
CA LEU A 25 -13.01 -19.91 15.22
C LEU A 25 -13.30 -21.09 14.29
N VAL A 26 -12.53 -22.17 14.38
CA VAL A 26 -12.79 -23.40 13.65
C VAL A 26 -14.04 -24.07 14.22
N ASP A 27 -15.00 -24.39 13.35
CA ASP A 27 -16.20 -25.13 13.75
C ASP A 27 -15.83 -26.57 14.10
N LYS A 28 -15.67 -26.82 15.39
CA LYS A 28 -15.34 -28.15 15.92
C LYS A 28 -16.38 -29.20 15.55
N SER A 29 -17.65 -28.82 15.42
CA SER A 29 -18.73 -29.74 15.05
C SER A 29 -18.63 -30.14 13.57
N ALA A 30 -18.31 -29.19 12.70
CA ALA A 30 -18.03 -29.47 11.28
C ALA A 30 -16.77 -30.32 11.10
N VAL A 31 -15.71 -30.07 11.89
CA VAL A 31 -14.49 -30.88 11.88
C VAL A 31 -14.77 -32.31 12.36
N GLU A 32 -15.54 -32.49 13.43
CA GLU A 32 -15.94 -33.81 13.91
C GLU A 32 -16.81 -34.56 12.91
N ALA A 33 -17.74 -33.87 12.24
CA ALA A 33 -18.57 -34.46 11.19
C ALA A 33 -17.72 -34.92 10.00
N ALA A 34 -16.82 -34.06 9.51
CA ALA A 34 -15.91 -34.39 8.42
C ALA A 34 -14.93 -35.52 8.81
N GLN A 35 -14.51 -35.60 10.08
CA GLN A 35 -13.67 -36.69 10.57
C GLN A 35 -14.42 -38.03 10.54
N ARG A 36 -15.70 -38.06 10.92
CA ARG A 36 -16.52 -39.26 10.81
C ARG A 36 -16.70 -39.72 9.37
N GLU A 37 -16.81 -38.79 8.42
CA GLU A 37 -16.86 -39.13 6.99
C GLU A 37 -15.55 -39.78 6.50
N VAL A 38 -14.40 -39.29 6.97
CA VAL A 38 -13.09 -39.90 6.67
C VAL A 38 -12.99 -41.33 7.22
N ASP A 39 -13.48 -41.55 8.43
CA ASP A 39 -13.40 -42.85 9.11
C ASP A 39 -14.39 -43.86 8.52
N ALA A 40 -15.54 -43.40 8.00
CA ALA A 40 -16.55 -44.23 7.35
C ALA A 40 -16.20 -44.56 5.88
N ALA A 41 -15.33 -43.77 5.23
CA ALA A 41 -14.98 -43.95 3.82
C ALA A 41 -14.10 -45.19 3.61
N SER A 42 -14.66 -46.19 2.94
CA SER A 42 -13.93 -47.43 2.58
C SER A 42 -13.25 -47.35 1.20
N ASP A 43 -13.78 -46.53 0.29
CA ASP A 43 -13.19 -46.33 -1.05
C ASP A 43 -12.03 -45.32 -0.98
N PRO A 44 -10.88 -45.58 -1.64
CA PRO A 44 -9.74 -44.68 -1.64
C PRO A 44 -10.03 -43.26 -2.16
N ILE A 45 -10.91 -43.11 -3.15
CA ILE A 45 -11.28 -41.81 -3.72
C ILE A 45 -12.23 -41.06 -2.80
N ASP A 46 -13.20 -41.76 -2.20
CA ASP A 46 -14.11 -41.13 -1.24
C ASP A 46 -13.39 -40.71 0.03
N LYS A 47 -12.39 -41.49 0.47
CA LYS A 47 -11.50 -41.09 1.56
C LYS A 47 -10.70 -39.83 1.23
N LEU A 48 -10.24 -39.68 0.00
CA LEU A 48 -9.53 -38.46 -0.44
C LEU A 48 -10.46 -37.24 -0.44
N LYS A 49 -11.70 -37.38 -0.90
CA LYS A 49 -12.70 -36.30 -0.86
C LYS A 49 -13.05 -35.91 0.59
N ALA A 50 -13.23 -36.89 1.46
CA ALA A 50 -13.52 -36.67 2.88
C ALA A 50 -12.34 -35.96 3.58
N LEU A 51 -11.09 -36.35 3.28
CA LEU A 51 -9.91 -35.65 3.78
C LEU A 51 -9.85 -34.20 3.27
N ALA A 52 -10.20 -33.95 2.01
CA ALA A 52 -10.30 -32.58 1.50
C ALA A 52 -11.43 -31.77 2.18
N ALA A 53 -12.53 -32.41 2.56
CA ALA A 53 -13.60 -31.77 3.33
C ALA A 53 -13.15 -31.44 4.77
N LEU A 54 -12.44 -32.36 5.43
CA LEU A 54 -11.83 -32.15 6.74
C LEU A 54 -10.83 -30.99 6.73
N GLU A 55 -9.96 -30.93 5.71
CA GLU A 55 -9.00 -29.82 5.54
C GLU A 55 -9.70 -28.48 5.35
N ARG A 56 -10.86 -28.44 4.67
CA ARG A 56 -11.66 -27.23 4.55
C ARG A 56 -12.34 -26.87 5.87
N ALA A 57 -12.93 -27.84 6.57
CA ALA A 57 -13.58 -27.60 7.86
C ALA A 57 -12.61 -27.10 8.94
N LYS A 58 -11.32 -27.49 8.87
CA LYS A 58 -10.26 -27.01 9.76
C LYS A 58 -9.76 -25.60 9.42
N ARG A 59 -10.08 -25.07 8.24
CA ARG A 59 -9.71 -23.70 7.87
C ARG A 59 -10.83 -22.76 8.27
N THR A 60 -10.47 -21.73 9.02
CA THR A 60 -11.35 -20.58 9.23
C THR A 60 -11.33 -19.70 7.98
N ASP A 61 -12.51 -19.31 7.49
CA ASP A 61 -12.64 -18.41 6.35
C ASP A 61 -12.27 -16.97 6.72
N ALA A 62 -10.95 -16.73 6.78
CA ALA A 62 -10.34 -15.44 7.07
C ALA A 62 -10.84 -14.32 6.16
N GLY A 63 -11.20 -14.66 4.91
CA GLY A 63 -11.74 -13.72 3.93
C GLY A 63 -13.10 -13.15 4.32
N GLU A 64 -14.01 -13.99 4.82
CA GLU A 64 -15.34 -13.58 5.26
C GLU A 64 -15.26 -12.72 6.52
N LEU A 65 -14.42 -13.12 7.49
CA LEU A 65 -14.16 -12.36 8.71
C LEU A 65 -13.55 -10.98 8.40
N ARG A 66 -12.59 -10.91 7.49
CA ARG A 66 -11.98 -9.65 7.02
C ARG A 66 -13.02 -8.75 6.34
N ALA A 67 -13.87 -9.32 5.47
CA ALA A 67 -14.90 -8.55 4.78
C ALA A 67 -15.97 -8.00 5.73
N ALA A 68 -16.42 -8.81 6.70
CA ALA A 68 -17.35 -8.40 7.74
C ALA A 68 -16.74 -7.28 8.61
N PHE A 69 -15.47 -7.42 9.00
CA PHE A 69 -14.74 -6.37 9.70
C PHE A 69 -14.69 -5.07 8.88
N ILE A 70 -14.27 -5.13 7.61
CA ILE A 70 -14.18 -3.96 6.73
C ILE A 70 -15.52 -3.22 6.60
N GLY A 71 -16.63 -3.96 6.50
CA GLY A 71 -17.96 -3.37 6.35
C GLY A 71 -18.49 -2.66 7.59
N MET A 72 -18.07 -3.06 8.79
CA MET A 72 -18.72 -2.65 10.05
C MET A 72 -17.80 -1.93 11.03
N ALA A 73 -16.49 -2.16 10.96
CA ALA A 73 -15.58 -1.77 12.02
C ALA A 73 -15.41 -0.24 12.13
N LYS A 74 -15.52 0.49 11.03
CA LYS A 74 -15.52 1.97 11.04
C LYS A 74 -16.72 2.54 11.78
N GLN A 75 -17.92 2.00 11.54
CA GLN A 75 -19.14 2.43 12.23
C GLN A 75 -19.05 2.16 13.74
N TYR A 76 -18.55 0.98 14.11
CA TYR A 76 -18.34 0.63 15.52
C TYR A 76 -17.32 1.57 16.19
N ALA A 77 -16.19 1.82 15.55
CA ALA A 77 -15.15 2.71 16.09
C ALA A 77 -15.62 4.17 16.24
N GLU A 78 -16.43 4.68 15.30
CA GLU A 78 -17.01 6.02 15.39
C GLU A 78 -18.06 6.12 16.53
N ALA A 79 -18.85 5.07 16.74
CA ALA A 79 -19.84 5.03 17.82
C ALA A 79 -19.21 4.95 19.21
N GLU A 80 -18.15 4.15 19.36
CA GLU A 80 -17.45 3.93 20.65
C GLU A 80 -16.29 4.92 20.89
N GLY A 81 -15.98 5.77 19.90
CA GLY A 81 -14.85 6.72 19.99
C GLY A 81 -13.48 6.03 20.00
N ILE A 82 -13.36 4.84 19.40
CA ILE A 82 -12.11 4.07 19.39
C ILE A 82 -11.18 4.62 18.30
N PRO A 83 -9.94 5.05 18.66
CA PRO A 83 -9.00 5.56 17.69
C PRO A 83 -8.41 4.44 16.82
N VAL A 84 -8.02 4.78 15.60
CA VAL A 84 -7.39 3.84 14.63
C VAL A 84 -6.11 3.21 15.20
N SER A 85 -5.38 3.94 16.05
CA SER A 85 -4.17 3.43 16.72
C SER A 85 -4.45 2.22 17.61
N ALA A 86 -5.63 2.12 18.22
CA ALA A 86 -5.99 0.99 19.07
C ALA A 86 -6.11 -0.32 18.24
N PHE A 87 -6.63 -0.23 17.01
CA PHE A 87 -6.70 -1.40 16.13
C PHE A 87 -5.31 -1.83 15.65
N LEU A 88 -4.41 -0.88 15.39
CA LEU A 88 -3.02 -1.17 15.04
C LEU A 88 -2.28 -1.86 16.18
N GLU A 89 -2.47 -1.41 17.42
CA GLU A 89 -1.90 -2.04 18.61
C GLU A 89 -2.40 -3.48 18.81
N LEU A 90 -3.65 -3.75 18.43
CA LEU A 90 -4.24 -5.10 18.43
C LEU A 90 -3.81 -5.96 17.22
N GLY A 91 -2.91 -5.47 16.38
CA GLY A 91 -2.35 -6.22 15.26
C GLY A 91 -3.20 -6.23 14.00
N VAL A 92 -4.22 -5.36 13.90
CA VAL A 92 -4.95 -5.18 12.64
C VAL A 92 -4.03 -4.49 11.64
N ALA A 93 -3.86 -5.12 10.47
CA ALA A 93 -2.99 -4.60 9.43
C ALA A 93 -3.51 -3.28 8.82
N GLU A 94 -2.59 -2.40 8.42
CA GLU A 94 -2.91 -1.07 7.88
C GLU A 94 -3.74 -1.12 6.60
N ASP A 95 -3.55 -2.14 5.75
CA ASP A 95 -4.32 -2.36 4.53
C ASP A 95 -5.79 -2.69 4.83
N VAL A 96 -6.04 -3.51 5.87
CA VAL A 96 -7.40 -3.86 6.32
C VAL A 96 -8.11 -2.61 6.85
N LEU A 97 -7.40 -1.76 7.60
CA LEU A 97 -7.95 -0.52 8.11
C LEU A 97 -8.18 0.51 6.98
N ALA A 98 -7.30 0.54 5.97
CA ALA A 98 -7.50 1.38 4.79
C ALA A 98 -8.71 0.93 3.97
N ASP A 99 -8.90 -0.38 3.79
CA ASP A 99 -10.06 -0.96 3.11
C ASP A 99 -11.37 -0.68 3.86
N ALA A 100 -11.35 -0.69 5.19
CA ALA A 100 -12.45 -0.27 6.07
C ALA A 100 -12.73 1.24 6.06
N GLY A 101 -11.91 2.02 5.35
CA GLY A 101 -12.13 3.44 5.11
C GLY A 101 -11.60 4.35 6.23
N TRP A 102 -10.68 3.88 7.06
CA TRP A 102 -9.92 4.74 7.97
C TRP A 102 -8.76 5.43 7.25
N ASP A 103 -8.47 6.67 7.65
CA ASP A 103 -7.27 7.38 7.19
C ASP A 103 -6.08 6.99 8.06
N VAL A 104 -5.63 5.76 7.88
CA VAL A 104 -4.42 5.19 8.48
C VAL A 104 -3.22 5.87 7.84
N GLY A 105 -2.83 7.05 8.33
CA GLY A 105 -1.53 7.63 8.02
C GLY A 105 -1.25 7.86 6.53
N ARG A 106 -2.25 7.94 5.66
CA ARG A 106 -2.14 8.64 4.37
C ARG A 106 -2.43 10.12 4.59
N ALA A 107 -1.78 10.70 5.60
CA ALA A 107 -1.59 12.12 5.81
C ALA A 107 -0.74 12.73 4.68
N ARG A 108 -1.36 12.79 3.49
CA ARG A 108 -1.03 13.61 2.31
C ARG A 108 -2.14 13.59 1.25
N ARG A 109 -3.27 12.90 1.48
CA ARG A 109 -4.40 12.93 0.53
C ARG A 109 -5.75 13.12 1.24
N ARG A 110 -6.12 14.40 1.39
CA ARG A 110 -7.48 14.98 1.50
C ARG A 110 -7.68 15.76 2.79
N SER A 111 -7.23 17.01 2.76
CA SER A 111 -7.92 18.05 3.52
C SER A 111 -8.53 19.04 2.53
N ARG A 112 -9.85 19.20 2.66
CA ARG A 112 -10.70 20.35 2.31
C ARG A 112 -11.16 20.52 0.85
N ARG A 113 -12.20 19.74 0.52
CA ARG A 113 -13.46 20.24 -0.08
C ARG A 113 -14.30 20.70 1.14
N GLY A 114 -14.77 21.92 1.34
CA GLY A 114 -14.98 23.06 0.46
C GLY A 114 -16.47 23.42 0.52
N SER A 115 -16.85 24.39 1.35
CA SER A 115 -18.06 25.20 1.14
C SER A 115 -17.64 26.62 0.73
N PRO A 116 -18.39 27.27 -0.18
CA PRO A 116 -17.94 28.38 -1.03
C PRO A 116 -18.08 29.73 -0.29
N ALA A 117 -17.26 30.76 -0.50
CA ALA A 117 -17.08 31.62 -1.69
C ALA A 117 -16.03 32.72 -1.34
N PRO A 118 -15.56 33.62 -2.24
CA PRO A 118 -16.00 33.89 -3.61
C PRO A 118 -14.88 33.85 -4.68
N SER A 119 -15.25 33.41 -5.89
CA SER A 119 -14.58 33.84 -7.11
C SER A 119 -15.40 34.99 -7.68
N SER A 120 -14.83 36.19 -7.67
CA SER A 120 -15.07 37.14 -8.74
C SER A 120 -14.57 36.52 -10.05
N ASN A 121 -15.24 36.88 -11.14
CA ASN A 121 -14.95 36.44 -12.49
C ASN A 121 -13.47 36.43 -12.84
N GLY A 122 -13.02 35.31 -13.41
CA GLY A 122 -12.27 35.36 -14.65
C GLY A 122 -10.74 35.21 -14.56
N HIS A 123 -10.29 34.14 -15.22
CA HIS A 123 -9.07 34.12 -16.05
C HIS A 123 -7.72 34.30 -15.34
N GLY A 124 -7.19 33.18 -14.84
CA GLY A 124 -5.78 33.10 -14.46
C GLY A 124 -5.33 31.66 -14.23
N ARG A 125 -4.96 30.96 -15.31
CA ARG A 125 -4.13 29.75 -15.23
C ARG A 125 -2.83 30.09 -14.49
N ARG A 126 -2.76 29.84 -13.19
CA ARG A 126 -1.48 29.73 -12.48
C ARG A 126 -1.13 28.26 -12.38
N SER A 127 -0.39 27.81 -13.38
CA SER A 127 0.25 26.51 -13.44
C SER A 127 1.07 26.30 -12.17
N ARG A 128 0.63 25.40 -11.29
CA ARG A 128 1.48 24.84 -10.23
C ARG A 128 2.70 24.23 -10.90
N ALA A 129 3.90 24.51 -10.38
CA ALA A 129 5.14 23.94 -10.88
C ALA A 129 5.00 22.41 -11.05
N PRO A 130 5.40 21.85 -12.21
CA PRO A 130 5.19 20.45 -12.53
C PRO A 130 5.89 19.57 -11.50
N ARG A 131 5.17 18.57 -10.98
CA ARG A 131 5.75 17.55 -10.11
C ARG A 131 6.55 16.60 -11.00
N VAL A 132 7.83 16.87 -11.15
CA VAL A 132 8.75 16.06 -11.94
C VAL A 132 8.81 14.65 -11.36
N SER A 133 8.38 13.66 -12.14
CA SER A 133 8.43 12.24 -11.79
C SER A 133 9.82 11.65 -12.08
N ILE A 134 10.13 10.49 -11.49
CA ILE A 134 11.38 9.76 -11.78
C ILE A 134 11.51 9.45 -13.29
N ALA A 135 10.38 9.15 -13.95
CA ALA A 135 10.36 8.93 -15.39
C ALA A 135 10.76 10.20 -16.16
N ASP A 136 10.22 11.35 -15.79
CA ASP A 136 10.56 12.64 -16.41
C ASP A 136 12.03 13.01 -16.22
N VAL A 137 12.60 12.71 -15.04
CA VAL A 137 14.04 12.89 -14.79
C VAL A 137 14.89 11.97 -15.67
N LYS A 138 14.48 10.71 -15.85
CA LYS A 138 15.19 9.77 -16.72
C LYS A 138 15.13 10.21 -18.18
N GLU A 139 13.97 10.64 -18.66
CA GLU A 139 13.82 11.20 -20.00
C GLU A 139 14.69 12.44 -20.18
N ALA A 140 14.67 13.36 -19.20
CA ALA A 140 15.50 14.55 -19.23
C ALA A 140 16.99 14.24 -19.28
N ALA A 141 17.47 13.26 -18.51
CA ALA A 141 18.86 12.82 -18.54
C ALA A 141 19.24 12.19 -19.89
N MET A 142 18.35 11.38 -20.47
CA MET A 142 18.57 10.73 -21.77
C MET A 142 18.53 11.70 -22.95
N ALA A 143 17.88 12.85 -22.77
CA ALA A 143 17.74 13.92 -23.76
C ALA A 143 18.88 14.96 -23.74
N ILE A 144 19.87 14.82 -22.85
CA ILE A 144 21.07 15.67 -22.86
C ILE A 144 22.15 14.98 -23.69
N ASP A 145 22.56 15.66 -24.76
CA ASP A 145 23.69 15.23 -25.57
C ASP A 145 25.00 15.71 -24.94
N GLY A 146 25.91 14.77 -24.66
CA GLY A 146 27.20 15.03 -24.02
C GLY A 146 27.18 14.94 -22.48
N PRO A 147 28.29 15.31 -21.81
CA PRO A 147 28.43 15.11 -20.38
C PRO A 147 27.60 16.11 -19.57
N PHE A 148 26.74 15.60 -18.69
CA PHE A 148 25.82 16.36 -17.85
C PHE A 148 26.08 16.14 -16.35
N THR A 149 25.58 17.05 -15.52
CA THR A 149 25.57 16.95 -14.06
C THR A 149 24.15 16.71 -13.55
N LEU A 150 24.02 16.32 -12.27
CA LEU A 150 22.69 16.18 -11.65
C LEU A 150 21.90 17.50 -11.65
N ASN A 151 22.57 18.65 -11.62
CA ASN A 151 21.89 19.95 -11.68
C ASN A 151 21.30 20.20 -13.08
N ASP A 152 22.05 19.88 -14.13
CA ASP A 152 21.59 20.04 -15.52
C ASP A 152 20.34 19.18 -15.78
N VAL A 153 20.29 17.97 -15.23
CA VAL A 153 19.11 17.09 -15.31
C VAL A 153 17.93 17.69 -14.56
N ALA A 154 18.15 18.23 -13.36
CA ALA A 154 17.10 18.86 -12.55
C ALA A 154 16.51 20.09 -13.26
N GLU A 155 17.35 20.93 -13.85
CA GLU A 155 16.92 22.10 -14.63
C GLU A 155 16.14 21.69 -15.89
N ARG A 156 16.66 20.70 -16.63
CA ARG A 156 16.03 20.16 -17.85
C ARG A 156 14.66 19.53 -17.56
N ALA A 157 14.54 18.82 -16.45
CA ALA A 157 13.30 18.15 -16.06
C ALA A 157 12.23 19.13 -15.53
N GLY A 158 12.55 20.43 -15.38
CA GLY A 158 11.64 21.43 -14.83
C GLY A 158 11.61 21.47 -13.29
N GLY A 159 12.65 20.95 -12.65
CA GLY A 159 12.82 20.83 -11.21
C GLY A 159 12.98 19.39 -10.73
N GLY A 160 12.98 19.21 -9.42
CA GLY A 160 13.11 17.89 -8.79
C GLY A 160 13.88 17.97 -7.48
N SER A 161 13.52 17.12 -6.51
CA SER A 161 14.34 17.02 -5.30
C SER A 161 15.72 16.45 -5.67
N PRO A 162 16.83 16.96 -5.11
CA PRO A 162 18.17 16.43 -5.36
C PRO A 162 18.28 14.91 -5.13
N ALA A 163 17.49 14.37 -4.19
CA ALA A 163 17.43 12.94 -3.91
C ALA A 163 16.74 12.16 -5.05
N THR A 164 15.66 12.71 -5.62
CA THR A 164 14.95 12.10 -6.76
C THR A 164 15.81 12.10 -8.02
N VAL A 165 16.53 13.19 -8.26
CA VAL A 165 17.42 13.30 -9.43
C VAL A 165 18.59 12.35 -9.32
N ARG A 166 19.22 12.27 -8.14
CA ARG A 166 20.27 11.30 -7.86
C ARG A 166 19.80 9.87 -8.09
N LYS A 167 18.68 9.48 -7.48
CA LYS A 167 18.11 8.13 -7.63
C LYS A 167 17.85 7.76 -9.09
N ALA A 168 17.24 8.67 -9.85
CA ALA A 168 16.92 8.42 -11.26
C ALA A 168 18.18 8.22 -12.12
N VAL A 169 19.24 9.00 -11.88
CA VAL A 169 20.51 8.88 -12.60
C VAL A 169 21.28 7.63 -12.15
N GLU A 170 21.27 7.29 -10.87
CA GLU A 170 21.85 6.02 -10.36
C GLU A 170 21.19 4.80 -11.01
N GLU A 171 19.86 4.77 -11.12
CA GLU A 171 19.15 3.70 -11.84
C GLU A 171 19.54 3.62 -13.33
N LEU A 172 19.90 4.75 -13.96
CA LEU A 172 20.41 4.75 -15.34
C LEU A 172 21.85 4.26 -15.43
N VAL A 173 22.65 4.46 -14.39
CA VAL A 173 24.01 3.90 -14.28
C VAL A 173 23.96 2.39 -14.07
N ASP A 174 23.11 1.93 -13.14
CA ASP A 174 22.94 0.50 -12.84
C ASP A 174 22.40 -0.29 -14.04
N SER A 175 21.54 0.34 -14.86
CA SER A 175 21.04 -0.25 -16.11
C SER A 175 22.01 -0.11 -17.30
N GLY A 176 23.20 0.47 -17.09
CA GLY A 176 24.21 0.64 -18.13
C GLY A 176 23.84 1.65 -19.22
N ARG A 177 22.83 2.51 -19.00
CA ARG A 177 22.41 3.55 -19.96
C ARG A 177 23.17 4.87 -19.79
N VAL A 178 23.80 5.06 -18.63
CA VAL A 178 24.61 6.23 -18.28
C VAL A 178 25.92 5.77 -17.65
N VAL A 179 27.02 6.41 -17.99
CA VAL A 179 28.35 6.18 -17.41
C VAL A 179 28.74 7.38 -16.54
N ARG A 180 29.34 7.09 -15.39
CA ARG A 180 29.89 8.11 -14.49
C ARG A 180 31.29 8.51 -14.97
N LEU A 181 31.45 9.75 -15.43
CA LEU A 181 32.70 10.28 -15.96
C LEU A 181 33.61 10.89 -14.88
N GLY A 182 33.12 11.00 -13.64
CA GLY A 182 33.89 11.52 -12.50
C GLY A 182 33.73 13.03 -12.29
N PRO A 183 34.52 13.64 -11.38
CA PRO A 183 34.43 15.07 -11.09
C PRO A 183 34.76 15.93 -12.32
N ALA A 184 34.06 17.05 -12.50
CA ALA A 184 34.33 17.95 -13.60
C ALA A 184 35.79 18.47 -13.58
N PRO A 185 36.57 18.29 -14.66
CA PRO A 185 37.93 18.82 -14.72
C PRO A 185 37.88 20.36 -14.74
N GLY A 186 38.70 21.00 -13.90
CA GLY A 186 38.83 22.47 -13.87
C GLY A 186 37.84 23.21 -12.94
N HIS A 187 37.25 22.56 -11.94
CA HIS A 187 36.46 23.28 -10.93
C HIS A 187 37.36 24.09 -9.98
N HIS A 188 37.27 25.42 -10.04
CA HIS A 188 38.05 26.36 -9.21
C HIS A 188 37.20 27.14 -8.19
N GLY A 189 35.96 26.72 -7.92
CA GLY A 189 35.04 27.39 -7.00
C GLY A 189 35.09 26.85 -5.56
N PRO A 190 34.52 27.57 -4.57
CA PRO A 190 34.31 27.04 -3.24
C PRO A 190 33.24 25.95 -3.28
N GLY A 191 33.62 24.71 -2.92
CA GLY A 191 32.71 23.57 -2.89
C GLY A 191 33.32 22.29 -3.47
N ARG A 192 32.51 21.23 -3.51
CA ARG A 192 32.90 19.96 -4.15
C ARG A 192 32.64 20.04 -5.65
N ALA A 193 33.61 19.63 -6.46
CA ALA A 193 33.44 19.53 -7.90
C ALA A 193 32.24 18.61 -8.26
N PRO A 194 31.31 19.05 -9.12
CA PRO A 194 30.16 18.25 -9.49
C PRO A 194 30.60 17.01 -10.27
N THR A 195 29.95 15.88 -10.00
CA THR A 195 30.16 14.64 -10.76
C THR A 195 29.46 14.76 -12.11
N ARG A 196 30.19 14.46 -13.19
CA ARG A 196 29.68 14.37 -14.55
C ARG A 196 29.27 12.94 -14.89
N TYR A 197 28.24 12.85 -15.70
CA TYR A 197 27.66 11.64 -16.24
C TYR A 197 27.51 11.82 -17.76
N ALA A 198 27.53 10.75 -18.52
CA ALA A 198 27.21 10.78 -19.95
C ALA A 198 26.39 9.56 -20.32
N ARG A 199 25.59 9.66 -21.37
CA ARG A 199 24.92 8.49 -21.96
C ARG A 199 25.97 7.46 -22.40
N ALA A 200 25.72 6.20 -22.08
CA ALA A 200 26.55 5.06 -22.51
C ALA A 200 26.46 4.84 -24.02
#